data_AF-A0A1I7F854-F1
#
_entry.id   AF-A0A1I7F854-F1
#
_cell.length_a   1.000
_cell.length_b   1.000
_cell.length_c   1.000
_cell.angle_alpha   90.00
_cell.angle_beta   90.00
_cell.angle_gamma   90.00
#
_symmetry.space_group_name_H-M   'P 1'
#
loop_
_entity.id
_entity.type
_entity.pdbx_description
1 polymer ?
#
loop_
_entity_poly.entity_id
_entity_poly.type
_entity_poly.pdbx_seq_one_letter_code
_entity_poly.pdbx_strand_id
1 'polypeptide(L)'
;MKTRLLTIQFALFFRDIIERPDTAFSGLNERMINLFDGMPSMLPVPRELPPEIPIVTLRSEKDGYSCNISRSRIDLLFSRSDDKKQNKDIFKDFNIKVAAFSKYVFEKQDVIRFGLIARYFKQDNDAVSTIRKKYFSNAVESVAELSLRYNAQSSVQKKVINDVVEIGANQLIFNGQTIDGVLVQRDINNAPVVNELLSLQELEKLSTELSGRISEEMIEALIS
;
A
#
# COMPACT_ATOMS: atom_id res chain seq x y z
N MET A 1 5.34 9.05 -21.39
CA MET A 1 6.23 8.26 -20.51
C MET A 1 5.45 7.10 -19.91
N LYS A 2 6.12 6.01 -19.52
CA LYS A 2 5.48 4.87 -18.84
C LYS A 2 5.06 5.25 -17.42
N THR A 3 3.96 4.65 -16.95
CA THR A 3 3.44 4.87 -15.59
C THR A 3 4.36 4.22 -14.56
N ARG A 4 4.79 4.98 -13.56
CA ARG A 4 5.82 4.55 -12.59
C ARG A 4 5.18 4.21 -11.25
N LEU A 5 5.39 3.00 -10.74
CA LEU A 5 5.10 2.67 -9.34
C LEU A 5 6.07 3.42 -8.41
N LEU A 6 5.55 4.16 -7.44
CA LEU A 6 6.32 4.87 -6.43
C LEU A 6 6.46 4.03 -5.16
N THR A 7 5.32 3.59 -4.62
CA THR A 7 5.25 2.87 -3.36
C THR A 7 4.15 1.82 -3.41
N ILE A 8 4.36 0.71 -2.71
CA ILE A 8 3.31 -0.27 -2.41
C ILE A 8 3.38 -0.65 -0.94
N GLN A 9 2.22 -0.74 -0.30
CA GLN A 9 2.08 -1.04 1.12
C GLN A 9 1.02 -2.12 1.29
N PHE A 10 1.34 -3.12 2.12
CA PHE A 10 0.43 -4.16 2.52
C PHE A 10 0.33 -4.18 4.05
N ALA A 11 -0.88 -4.03 4.57
CA ALA A 11 -1.17 -3.89 5.98
C ALA A 11 -2.09 -5.01 6.46
N LEU A 12 -1.83 -5.54 7.66
CA LEU A 12 -2.70 -6.48 8.36
C LEU A 12 -3.09 -5.88 9.70
N PHE A 13 -4.38 -5.86 9.99
CA PHE A 13 -4.97 -5.29 11.20
C PHE A 13 -5.44 -6.42 12.12
N PHE A 14 -5.03 -6.33 13.38
CA PHE A 14 -5.27 -7.36 14.38
C PHE A 14 -6.67 -7.23 14.99
N ARG A 15 -7.24 -8.35 15.47
CA ARG A 15 -8.46 -8.32 16.29
C ARG A 15 -8.22 -7.58 17.60
N ASP A 16 -7.11 -7.92 18.26
CA ASP A 16 -6.76 -7.47 19.60
C ASP A 16 -5.49 -6.62 19.58
N ILE A 17 -5.40 -5.68 20.51
CA ILE A 17 -4.21 -4.84 20.70
C ILE A 17 -3.09 -5.68 21.31
N ILE A 18 -1.90 -5.56 20.75
CA ILE A 18 -0.69 -6.22 21.23
C ILE A 18 0.06 -5.27 22.18
N GLU A 19 0.40 -5.74 23.39
CA GLU A 19 1.14 -4.94 24.36
C GLU A 19 2.61 -4.74 23.99
N ARG A 20 3.25 -5.78 23.45
CA ARG A 20 4.69 -5.83 23.15
C ARG A 20 4.97 -6.27 21.71
N PRO A 21 4.76 -5.39 20.71
CA PRO A 21 4.99 -5.74 19.30
C PRO A 21 6.43 -6.19 19.01
N ASP A 22 7.40 -5.62 19.73
CA ASP A 22 8.82 -5.98 19.68
C ASP A 22 9.07 -7.46 20.03
N THR A 23 8.33 -7.97 21.01
CA THR A 23 8.45 -9.36 21.43
C THR A 23 7.59 -10.29 20.58
N ALA A 24 6.37 -9.85 20.23
CA ALA A 24 5.41 -10.66 19.46
C ALA A 24 5.93 -11.02 18.05
N PHE A 25 6.70 -10.12 17.43
CA PHE A 25 7.21 -10.27 16.06
C PHE A 25 8.74 -10.37 15.97
N SER A 26 9.42 -10.76 17.06
CA SER A 26 10.89 -10.84 17.11
C SER A 26 11.51 -11.74 16.02
N GLY A 27 10.82 -12.81 15.62
CA GLY A 27 11.27 -13.73 14.57
C GLY A 27 10.89 -13.31 13.14
N LEU A 28 10.30 -12.12 12.94
CA LEU A 28 9.82 -11.69 11.62
C LEU A 28 10.97 -11.60 10.61
N ASN A 29 12.09 -10.98 10.99
CA ASN A 29 13.18 -10.75 10.05
C ASN A 29 13.81 -12.06 9.56
N GLU A 30 14.02 -13.02 10.47
CA GLU A 30 14.49 -14.36 10.13
C GLU A 30 13.54 -15.07 9.15
N ARG A 31 12.23 -14.96 9.37
CA ARG A 31 11.20 -15.52 8.48
C ARG A 31 11.16 -14.84 7.11
N MET A 32 11.60 -13.59 7.06
CA MET A 32 11.76 -12.80 5.84
C MET A 32 13.18 -12.95 5.23
N ILE A 33 13.93 -13.99 5.61
CA ILE A 33 15.29 -14.28 5.09
C ILE A 33 16.23 -13.08 5.30
N ASN A 34 16.12 -12.44 6.46
CA ASN A 34 16.90 -11.27 6.85
C ASN A 34 16.82 -10.11 5.86
N LEU A 35 15.62 -9.89 5.28
CA LEU A 35 15.34 -8.77 4.37
C LEU A 35 15.69 -7.40 4.98
N PHE A 36 15.47 -7.24 6.29
CA PHE A 36 15.73 -5.97 6.98
C PHE A 36 17.15 -6.01 7.58
N ASP A 37 18.12 -5.48 6.84
CA ASP A 37 19.55 -5.43 7.19
C ASP A 37 19.96 -4.14 7.91
N GLY A 38 19.08 -3.14 7.97
CA GLY A 38 19.31 -1.91 8.73
C GLY A 38 19.03 -2.08 10.23
N MET A 39 19.60 -1.18 11.04
CA MET A 39 19.33 -1.16 12.49
C MET A 39 17.84 -0.90 12.75
N PRO A 40 17.16 -1.74 13.56
CA PRO A 40 15.76 -1.53 13.90
C PRO A 40 15.62 -0.28 14.77
N SER A 41 14.58 0.50 14.50
CA SER A 41 14.17 1.60 15.38
C SER A 41 13.04 1.14 16.26
N MET A 42 13.17 1.39 17.57
CA MET A 42 12.13 1.12 18.55
C MET A 42 11.76 2.42 19.25
N LEU A 43 10.48 2.77 19.20
CA LEU A 43 9.93 3.79 20.06
C LEU A 43 9.74 3.18 21.45
N PRO A 44 10.26 3.82 22.52
CA PRO A 44 9.85 3.43 23.87
C PRO A 44 8.32 3.50 23.95
N VAL A 45 7.71 2.63 24.73
CA VAL A 45 6.25 2.44 24.74
C VAL A 45 5.62 3.21 25.91
N PRO A 46 5.27 4.51 25.78
CA PRO A 46 4.21 5.07 26.61
C PRO A 46 2.92 4.32 26.31
N ARG A 47 2.22 3.87 27.36
CA ARG A 47 0.90 3.22 27.22
C ARG A 47 -0.16 4.12 26.57
N GLU A 48 0.10 5.43 26.56
CA GLU A 48 -0.77 6.49 26.09
C GLU A 48 -0.73 6.69 24.56
N LEU A 49 0.25 6.09 23.86
CA LEU A 49 0.31 6.22 22.40
C LEU A 49 -0.88 5.50 21.74
N PRO A 50 -1.52 6.14 20.75
CA PRO A 50 -2.52 5.49 19.93
C PRO A 50 -2.03 4.14 19.35
N PRO A 51 -2.88 3.09 19.34
CA PRO A 51 -2.48 1.73 18.93
C PRO A 51 -1.94 1.59 17.51
N GLU A 52 -2.19 2.56 16.64
CA GLU A 52 -1.75 2.63 15.25
C GLU A 52 -0.34 3.21 15.08
N ILE A 53 0.22 3.85 16.10
CA ILE A 53 1.57 4.39 16.03
C ILE A 53 2.58 3.22 15.98
N PRO A 54 3.49 3.19 14.99
CA PRO A 54 4.53 2.17 14.92
C PRO A 54 5.42 2.21 16.17
N ILE A 55 5.58 1.06 16.82
CA ILE A 55 6.51 0.87 17.94
C ILE A 55 7.84 0.33 17.44
N VAL A 56 7.80 -0.56 16.44
CA VAL A 56 8.99 -1.13 15.82
C VAL A 56 9.01 -0.75 14.35
N THR A 57 10.15 -0.29 13.87
CA THR A 57 10.40 -0.05 12.45
C THR A 57 11.64 -0.84 12.02
N LEU A 58 11.44 -1.76 11.09
CA LEU A 58 12.51 -2.51 10.41
C LEU A 58 12.74 -1.90 9.04
N ARG A 59 13.99 -1.85 8.56
CA ARG A 59 14.33 -1.27 7.26
C ARG A 59 15.37 -2.12 6.55
N SER A 60 15.21 -2.21 5.23
CA SER A 60 16.26 -2.66 4.33
C SER A 60 17.04 -1.44 3.84
N GLU A 61 18.36 -1.49 3.87
CA GLU A 61 19.24 -0.43 3.38
C GLU A 61 19.31 -0.41 1.85
N LYS A 62 19.03 -1.54 1.18
CA LYS A 62 19.27 -1.71 -0.26
C LYS A 62 18.00 -1.93 -1.07
N ASP A 63 17.03 -2.64 -0.52
CA ASP A 63 15.90 -3.14 -1.31
C ASP A 63 14.64 -2.27 -1.22
N GLY A 64 14.71 -1.12 -0.52
CA GLY A 64 13.60 -0.17 -0.39
C GLY A 64 12.43 -0.69 0.45
N TYR A 65 12.60 -1.83 1.13
CA TYR A 65 11.61 -2.40 2.02
C TYR A 65 11.71 -1.82 3.43
N SER A 66 10.56 -1.66 4.07
CA SER A 66 10.46 -1.41 5.50
C SER A 66 9.25 -2.14 6.07
N CYS A 67 9.28 -2.38 7.38
CA CYS A 67 8.16 -2.94 8.10
C CYS A 67 7.88 -2.08 9.34
N ASN A 68 6.64 -1.62 9.46
CA ASN A 68 6.18 -0.88 10.62
C ASN A 68 5.26 -1.79 11.44
N ILE A 69 5.57 -1.96 12.72
CA ILE A 69 4.80 -2.79 13.63
C ILE A 69 4.25 -1.91 14.74
N SER A 70 2.93 -1.76 14.78
CA SER A 70 2.19 -1.06 15.82
C SER A 70 1.47 -2.08 16.73
N ARG A 71 0.68 -1.59 17.69
CA ARG A 71 -0.09 -2.47 18.57
C ARG A 71 -1.34 -3.05 17.89
N SER A 72 -1.87 -2.37 16.88
CA SER A 72 -3.13 -2.73 16.20
C SER A 72 -2.95 -3.26 14.78
N ARG A 73 -1.77 -3.07 14.19
CA ARG A 73 -1.47 -3.48 12.81
C ARG A 73 0.01 -3.63 12.54
N ILE A 74 0.31 -4.32 11.46
CA ILE A 74 1.64 -4.44 10.88
C ILE A 74 1.60 -4.16 9.39
N ASP A 75 2.59 -3.41 8.90
CA ASP A 75 2.66 -2.92 7.54
C ASP A 75 3.99 -3.34 6.90
N LEU A 76 3.93 -4.03 5.76
CA LEU A 76 5.05 -4.21 4.86
C LEU A 76 5.00 -3.13 3.77
N LEU A 77 6.04 -2.33 3.65
CA LEU A 77 6.13 -1.23 2.70
C LEU A 77 7.31 -1.43 1.76
N PHE A 78 7.11 -1.12 0.49
CA PHE A 78 8.16 -0.94 -0.49
C PHE A 78 8.10 0.47 -1.05
N SER A 79 9.25 1.14 -1.04
CA SER A 79 9.44 2.46 -1.65
C SER A 79 10.49 2.34 -2.75
N ARG A 80 10.12 2.70 -3.97
CA ARG A 80 11.01 2.59 -5.13
C ARG A 80 12.11 3.64 -5.08
N SER A 81 13.33 3.19 -4.87
CA SER A 81 14.56 4.00 -4.99
C SER A 81 15.25 3.82 -6.35
N ASP A 82 15.14 2.65 -6.98
CA ASP A 82 15.79 2.33 -8.25
C ASP A 82 14.85 2.54 -9.44
N ASP A 83 15.28 3.43 -10.33
CA ASP A 83 14.61 3.77 -11.57
C ASP A 83 14.62 2.66 -12.62
N LYS A 84 15.60 1.76 -12.57
CA LYS A 84 15.79 0.74 -13.61
C LYS A 84 14.85 -0.46 -13.47
N LYS A 85 14.33 -0.72 -12.27
CA LYS A 85 13.42 -1.85 -12.01
C LYS A 85 12.06 -1.63 -12.66
N GLN A 86 11.58 -2.59 -13.44
CA GLN A 86 10.24 -2.50 -14.03
C GLN A 86 9.17 -2.75 -12.96
N ASN A 87 7.98 -2.15 -13.13
CA ASN A 87 6.88 -2.35 -12.18
C ASN A 87 6.54 -3.83 -12.00
N LYS A 88 6.52 -4.61 -13.10
CA LYS A 88 6.25 -6.06 -13.08
C LYS A 88 7.22 -6.83 -12.18
N ASP A 89 8.51 -6.49 -12.22
CA ASP A 89 9.53 -7.16 -11.41
C ASP A 89 9.36 -6.80 -9.92
N ILE A 90 9.03 -5.54 -9.64
CA ILE A 90 8.70 -5.07 -8.29
C ILE A 90 7.48 -5.83 -7.75
N PHE A 91 6.40 -5.97 -8.53
CA PHE A 91 5.21 -6.72 -8.10
C PHE A 91 5.50 -8.18 -7.82
N LYS A 92 6.28 -8.83 -8.69
CA LYS A 92 6.66 -10.23 -8.51
C LYS A 92 7.40 -10.42 -7.19
N ASP A 93 8.38 -9.57 -6.92
CA ASP A 93 9.17 -9.58 -5.70
C ASP A 93 8.32 -9.26 -4.45
N PHE A 94 7.48 -8.23 -4.54
CA PHE A 94 6.58 -7.81 -3.46
C PHE A 94 5.59 -8.92 -3.09
N ASN A 95 5.00 -9.60 -4.08
CA ASN A 95 4.05 -10.70 -3.83
C ASN A 95 4.71 -11.89 -3.10
N ILE A 96 5.96 -12.22 -3.43
CA ILE A 96 6.71 -13.28 -2.71
C ILE A 96 6.88 -12.88 -1.24
N LYS A 97 7.27 -11.63 -0.99
CA LYS A 97 7.46 -11.11 0.37
C LYS A 97 6.15 -11.01 1.15
N VAL A 98 5.07 -10.56 0.51
CA VAL A 98 3.72 -10.53 1.12
C VAL A 98 3.27 -11.93 1.52
N ALA A 99 3.54 -12.96 0.72
CA ALA A 99 3.18 -14.33 1.07
C ALA A 99 3.91 -14.82 2.34
N ALA A 100 5.23 -14.63 2.40
CA ALA A 100 6.03 -14.99 3.58
C ALA A 100 5.63 -14.18 4.83
N PHE A 101 5.43 -12.87 4.65
CA PHE A 101 4.98 -11.94 5.68
C PHE A 101 3.61 -12.34 6.23
N SER A 102 2.61 -12.54 5.36
CA SER A 102 1.25 -12.90 5.76
C SER A 102 1.24 -14.22 6.51
N LYS A 103 1.94 -15.24 6.01
CA LYS A 103 2.05 -16.52 6.71
C LYS A 103 2.55 -16.35 8.14
N TYR A 104 3.61 -15.57 8.35
CA TYR A 104 4.13 -15.31 9.70
C TYR A 104 3.15 -14.55 10.59
N VAL A 105 2.49 -13.52 10.07
CA VAL A 105 1.57 -12.71 10.87
C VAL A 105 0.37 -13.52 11.33
N PHE A 106 -0.21 -14.35 10.45
CA PHE A 106 -1.33 -15.22 10.78
C PHE A 106 -0.95 -16.38 11.73
N GLU A 107 0.33 -16.77 11.81
CA GLU A 107 0.84 -17.68 12.85
C GLU A 107 0.91 -17.01 14.23
N LYS A 108 0.88 -15.66 14.30
CA LYS A 108 1.10 -14.89 15.53
C LYS A 108 -0.13 -14.17 16.05
N GLN A 109 -1.05 -13.77 15.18
CA GLN A 109 -2.17 -12.89 15.52
C GLN A 109 -3.42 -13.22 14.71
N ASP A 110 -4.56 -13.03 15.35
CA ASP A 110 -5.86 -13.03 14.69
C ASP A 110 -6.00 -11.72 13.89
N VAL A 111 -6.25 -11.84 12.58
CA VAL A 111 -6.39 -10.71 11.65
C VAL A 111 -7.85 -10.51 11.31
N ILE A 112 -8.31 -9.26 11.26
CA ILE A 112 -9.70 -8.91 10.89
C ILE A 112 -9.79 -8.11 9.59
N ARG A 113 -8.68 -7.49 9.18
CA ARG A 113 -8.64 -6.64 7.99
C ARG A 113 -7.27 -6.66 7.33
N PHE A 114 -7.25 -6.59 6.02
CA PHE A 114 -6.08 -6.26 5.22
C PHE A 114 -6.25 -4.89 4.55
N GLY A 115 -5.14 -4.26 4.19
CA GLY A 115 -5.10 -3.09 3.32
C GLY A 115 -3.95 -3.21 2.32
N LEU A 116 -4.19 -2.76 1.10
CA LEU A 116 -3.23 -2.75 0.01
C LEU A 116 -3.28 -1.40 -0.68
N ILE A 117 -2.20 -0.63 -0.57
CA ILE A 117 -2.10 0.72 -1.13
C ILE A 117 -0.99 0.72 -2.16
N ALA A 118 -1.29 1.15 -3.38
CA ALA A 118 -0.30 1.37 -4.42
C ALA A 118 -0.38 2.82 -4.91
N ARG A 119 0.78 3.47 -5.06
CA ARG A 119 0.89 4.84 -5.59
C ARG A 119 1.72 4.85 -6.86
N TYR A 120 1.20 5.52 -7.87
CA TYR A 120 1.79 5.64 -9.18
C TYR A 120 1.91 7.09 -9.60
N PHE A 121 2.88 7.36 -10.45
CA PHE A 121 3.05 8.65 -11.09
C PHE A 121 3.28 8.47 -12.59
N LYS A 122 2.54 9.23 -13.39
CA LYS A 122 2.76 9.34 -14.84
C LYS A 122 3.08 10.79 -15.15
N GLN A 123 4.28 11.05 -15.66
CA GLN A 123 4.65 12.39 -16.11
C GLN A 123 3.69 12.86 -17.20
N ASP A 124 3.15 14.05 -17.00
CA ASP A 124 2.18 14.71 -17.87
C ASP A 124 2.23 16.22 -17.61
N ASN A 125 2.72 16.96 -18.61
CA ASN A 125 2.85 18.42 -18.51
C ASN A 125 1.48 19.15 -18.62
N ASP A 126 0.40 18.43 -18.93
CA ASP A 126 -0.97 18.97 -19.01
C ASP A 126 -1.94 18.14 -18.13
N ALA A 127 -1.45 17.68 -16.97
CA ALA A 127 -2.16 16.75 -16.08
C ALA A 127 -3.60 17.19 -15.73
N VAL A 128 -3.82 18.48 -15.47
CA VAL A 128 -5.16 19.05 -15.19
C VAL A 128 -6.10 18.82 -16.37
N SER A 129 -5.65 19.13 -17.59
CA SER A 129 -6.41 18.96 -18.82
C SER A 129 -6.68 17.48 -19.11
N THR A 130 -5.71 16.60 -18.88
CA THR A 130 -5.86 15.15 -19.00
C THR A 130 -6.96 14.62 -18.08
N ILE A 131 -6.91 14.96 -16.79
CA ILE A 131 -7.91 14.53 -15.81
C ILE A 131 -9.28 15.11 -16.17
N ARG A 132 -9.34 16.40 -16.51
CA ARG A 132 -10.59 17.09 -16.88
C ARG A 132 -11.27 16.40 -18.05
N LYS A 133 -10.56 16.21 -19.17
CA LYS A 133 -11.11 15.61 -20.41
C LYS A 133 -11.70 14.23 -20.15
N LYS A 134 -11.14 13.49 -19.20
CA LYS A 134 -11.55 12.13 -18.90
C LYS A 134 -12.72 12.03 -17.92
N TYR A 135 -12.75 12.87 -16.89
CA TYR A 135 -13.65 12.68 -15.74
C TYR A 135 -14.63 13.81 -15.48
N PHE A 136 -14.41 14.98 -16.07
CA PHE A 136 -15.19 16.18 -15.75
C PHE A 136 -15.90 16.71 -17.00
N SER A 137 -17.03 17.38 -16.77
CA SER A 137 -17.73 18.10 -17.82
C SER A 137 -17.04 19.45 -18.11
N ASN A 138 -17.46 20.10 -19.19
CA ASN A 138 -16.98 21.43 -19.57
C ASN A 138 -17.30 22.54 -18.54
N ALA A 139 -18.05 22.25 -17.47
CA ALA A 139 -18.26 23.22 -16.39
C ALA A 139 -16.98 23.49 -15.57
N VAL A 140 -15.99 22.59 -15.63
CA VAL A 140 -14.71 22.73 -14.92
C VAL A 140 -13.67 23.29 -15.88
N GLU A 141 -13.68 24.60 -16.11
CA GLU A 141 -12.70 25.31 -16.94
C GLU A 141 -11.76 26.18 -16.12
N SER A 142 -10.53 26.37 -16.63
CA SER A 142 -9.53 27.29 -16.07
C SER A 142 -9.18 27.05 -14.59
N VAL A 143 -9.13 25.79 -14.17
CA VAL A 143 -8.73 25.41 -12.80
C VAL A 143 -7.22 25.22 -12.68
N ALA A 144 -6.64 25.64 -11.55
CA ALA A 144 -5.21 25.50 -11.26
C ALA A 144 -4.85 24.10 -10.74
N GLU A 145 -5.79 23.43 -10.08
CA GLU A 145 -5.65 22.08 -9.55
C GLU A 145 -6.90 21.26 -9.88
N LEU A 146 -6.72 19.95 -10.03
CA LEU A 146 -7.82 19.03 -10.25
C LEU A 146 -7.49 17.64 -9.71
N SER A 147 -8.43 17.11 -8.93
CA SER A 147 -8.37 15.74 -8.42
C SER A 147 -9.76 15.12 -8.37
N LEU A 148 -9.78 13.79 -8.38
CA LEU A 148 -10.97 12.96 -8.24
C LEU A 148 -10.68 11.88 -7.21
N ARG A 149 -11.63 11.64 -6.30
CA ARG A 149 -11.59 10.52 -5.37
C ARG A 149 -12.95 9.83 -5.32
N TYR A 150 -12.94 8.51 -5.43
CA TYR A 150 -14.14 7.68 -5.28
C TYR A 150 -13.83 6.36 -4.60
N ASN A 151 -14.86 5.71 -4.03
CA ASN A 151 -14.78 4.36 -3.48
C ASN A 151 -15.69 3.42 -4.28
N ALA A 152 -15.10 2.54 -5.08
CA ALA A 152 -15.83 1.51 -5.84
C ALA A 152 -16.05 0.27 -4.97
N GLN A 153 -17.04 0.32 -4.09
CA GLN A 153 -17.33 -0.78 -3.18
C GLN A 153 -17.85 -2.01 -3.94
N SER A 154 -17.35 -3.18 -3.59
CA SER A 154 -17.75 -4.47 -4.20
C SER A 154 -17.88 -5.56 -3.13
N SER A 155 -18.55 -6.66 -3.46
CA SER A 155 -18.56 -7.86 -2.62
C SER A 155 -17.69 -8.93 -3.27
N VAL A 156 -16.68 -9.41 -2.54
CA VAL A 156 -15.76 -10.46 -2.98
C VAL A 156 -15.68 -11.49 -1.88
N GLN A 157 -15.99 -12.75 -2.19
CA GLN A 157 -16.04 -13.84 -1.20
C GLN A 157 -16.87 -13.50 0.05
N LYS A 158 -18.02 -12.84 -0.16
CA LYS A 158 -18.92 -12.34 0.91
C LYS A 158 -18.31 -11.26 1.81
N LYS A 159 -17.07 -10.85 1.59
CA LYS A 159 -16.46 -9.68 2.23
C LYS A 159 -16.83 -8.44 1.43
N VAL A 160 -17.10 -7.33 2.13
CA VAL A 160 -17.22 -6.02 1.51
C VAL A 160 -15.81 -5.48 1.28
N ILE A 161 -15.48 -5.17 0.04
CA ILE A 161 -14.19 -4.62 -0.38
C ILE A 161 -14.38 -3.16 -0.76
N ASN A 162 -13.64 -2.29 -0.09
CA ASN A 162 -13.45 -0.91 -0.51
C ASN A 162 -12.30 -0.85 -1.51
N ASP A 163 -12.50 -0.09 -2.57
CA ASP A 163 -11.51 0.16 -3.63
C ASP A 163 -11.51 1.66 -3.86
N VAL A 164 -10.73 2.34 -3.05
CA VAL A 164 -10.62 3.79 -3.06
C VAL A 164 -9.57 4.17 -4.09
N VAL A 165 -10.01 4.91 -5.11
CA VAL A 165 -9.15 5.45 -6.16
C VAL A 165 -9.08 6.95 -6.00
N GLU A 166 -7.87 7.48 -6.00
CA GLU A 166 -7.57 8.90 -5.99
C GLU A 166 -6.64 9.23 -7.16
N ILE A 167 -7.03 10.22 -7.96
CA ILE A 167 -6.30 10.67 -9.16
C ILE A 167 -6.18 12.18 -9.04
N GLY A 168 -4.97 12.72 -9.14
CA GLY A 168 -4.78 14.16 -9.03
C GLY A 168 -3.58 14.68 -9.83
N ALA A 169 -3.74 15.87 -10.40
CA ALA A 169 -2.63 16.62 -10.98
C ALA A 169 -1.67 17.00 -9.84
N ASN A 170 -0.42 16.59 -9.95
CA ASN A 170 0.57 16.71 -8.89
C ASN A 170 1.97 16.93 -9.47
N GLN A 171 2.87 17.35 -8.58
CA GLN A 171 4.28 17.48 -8.86
C GLN A 171 5.07 16.43 -8.10
N LEU A 172 6.10 15.88 -8.73
CA LEU A 172 7.06 14.98 -8.11
C LEU A 172 8.46 15.55 -8.26
N ILE A 173 9.22 15.56 -7.16
CA ILE A 173 10.64 15.92 -7.20
C ILE A 173 11.42 14.67 -7.59
N PHE A 174 12.06 14.72 -8.76
CA PHE A 174 12.87 13.64 -9.29
C PHE A 174 14.26 14.17 -9.65
N ASN A 175 15.32 13.62 -9.03
CA ASN A 175 16.70 14.09 -9.19
C ASN A 175 16.87 15.61 -9.02
N GLY A 176 16.13 16.21 -8.07
CA GLY A 176 16.15 17.66 -7.80
C GLY A 176 15.37 18.52 -8.80
N GLN A 177 14.71 17.92 -9.78
CA GLN A 177 13.82 18.61 -10.71
C GLN A 177 12.36 18.35 -10.35
N THR A 178 11.54 19.39 -10.42
CA THR A 178 10.09 19.26 -10.30
C THR A 178 9.53 18.78 -11.64
N ILE A 179 8.78 17.69 -11.60
CA ILE A 179 8.12 17.09 -12.77
C ILE A 179 6.61 17.12 -12.54
N ASP A 180 5.88 17.71 -13.48
CA ASP A 180 4.41 17.68 -13.49
C ASP A 180 3.88 16.33 -13.96
N GLY A 181 2.77 15.89 -13.38
CA GLY A 181 2.13 14.66 -13.82
C GLY A 181 0.86 14.32 -13.06
N VAL A 182 0.37 13.11 -13.33
CA VAL A 182 -0.79 12.55 -12.65
C VAL A 182 -0.31 11.57 -11.59
N LEU A 183 -0.66 11.85 -10.33
CA LEU A 183 -0.52 10.90 -9.23
C LEU A 183 -1.80 10.06 -9.14
N VAL A 184 -1.65 8.74 -9.10
CA VAL A 184 -2.74 7.80 -8.86
C VAL A 184 -2.45 7.02 -7.59
N GLN A 185 -3.38 7.03 -6.65
CA GLN A 185 -3.38 6.14 -5.49
C GLN A 185 -4.57 5.20 -5.58
N ARG A 186 -4.32 3.91 -5.32
CA ARG A 186 -5.37 2.90 -5.19
C ARG A 186 -5.20 2.19 -3.86
N ASP A 187 -6.22 2.29 -3.01
CA ASP A 187 -6.30 1.68 -1.67
C ASP A 187 -7.44 0.65 -1.66
N ILE A 188 -7.05 -0.62 -1.56
CA ILE A 188 -7.95 -1.76 -1.53
C ILE A 188 -7.91 -2.39 -0.15
N ASN A 189 -9.05 -2.49 0.51
CA ASN A 189 -9.15 -3.10 1.83
C ASN A 189 -10.52 -3.73 2.03
N ASN A 190 -10.62 -4.74 2.91
CA ASN A 190 -11.92 -5.21 3.36
C ASN A 190 -12.49 -4.29 4.44
N ALA A 191 -13.81 -4.13 4.45
CA ALA A 191 -14.51 -3.64 5.62
C ALA A 191 -14.46 -4.73 6.71
N PRO A 192 -14.07 -4.40 7.95
CA PRO A 192 -14.11 -5.36 9.04
C PRO A 192 -15.55 -5.71 9.36
N VAL A 193 -15.83 -6.99 9.57
CA VAL A 193 -17.12 -7.48 10.07
C VAL A 193 -16.92 -7.86 11.53
N VAL A 194 -17.86 -7.45 12.38
CA VAL A 194 -17.79 -7.69 13.82
C VAL A 194 -17.69 -9.20 14.07
N ASN A 195 -16.70 -9.61 14.87
CA ASN A 195 -16.41 -11.00 15.25
C ASN A 195 -16.03 -11.93 14.09
N GLU A 196 -15.71 -11.40 12.91
CA GLU A 196 -15.25 -12.21 11.78
C GLU A 196 -13.75 -12.06 11.60
N LEU A 197 -13.04 -13.19 11.69
CA LEU A 197 -11.63 -13.25 11.36
C LEU A 197 -11.43 -13.37 9.86
N LEU A 198 -10.31 -12.83 9.38
CA LEU A 198 -9.75 -13.15 8.09
C LEU A 198 -8.82 -14.35 8.29
N SER A 199 -8.99 -15.40 7.49
CA SER A 199 -8.05 -16.52 7.41
C SER A 199 -7.01 -16.29 6.31
N LEU A 200 -5.86 -16.95 6.42
CA LEU A 200 -4.81 -16.86 5.40
C LEU A 200 -5.32 -17.33 4.04
N GLN A 201 -6.14 -18.38 4.01
CA GLN A 201 -6.72 -18.90 2.78
C GLN A 201 -7.68 -17.91 2.12
N GLU A 202 -8.51 -17.20 2.89
CA GLU A 202 -9.35 -16.12 2.36
C GLU A 202 -8.50 -14.99 1.81
N LEU A 203 -7.46 -14.57 2.53
CA LEU A 203 -6.54 -13.53 2.08
C LEU A 203 -5.85 -13.90 0.76
N GLU A 204 -5.39 -15.15 0.60
CA GLU A 204 -4.76 -15.63 -0.64
C GLU A 204 -5.70 -15.55 -1.84
N LYS A 205 -6.95 -15.97 -1.65
CA LYS A 205 -7.94 -15.90 -2.73
C LYS A 205 -8.34 -14.46 -3.05
N LEU A 206 -8.55 -13.61 -2.02
CA LEU A 206 -8.79 -12.18 -2.20
C LEU A 206 -7.63 -11.51 -2.94
N SER A 207 -6.38 -11.82 -2.57
CA SER A 207 -5.19 -11.29 -3.22
C SER A 207 -5.14 -11.67 -4.70
N THR A 208 -5.51 -12.91 -5.03
CA THR A 208 -5.58 -13.38 -6.42
C THR A 208 -6.59 -12.57 -7.23
N GLU A 209 -7.80 -12.36 -6.70
CA GLU A 209 -8.87 -11.62 -7.38
C GLU A 209 -8.62 -10.11 -7.46
N LEU A 210 -7.95 -9.53 -6.46
CA LEU A 210 -7.77 -8.09 -6.34
C LEU A 210 -6.44 -7.59 -6.93
N SER A 211 -5.42 -8.43 -7.06
CA SER A 211 -4.08 -8.03 -7.53
C SER A 211 -4.09 -7.34 -8.90
N GLY A 212 -4.95 -7.78 -9.82
CA GLY A 212 -5.09 -7.18 -11.15
C GLY A 212 -5.49 -5.70 -11.12
N ARG A 213 -6.20 -5.27 -10.07
CA ARG A 213 -6.69 -3.89 -9.91
C ARG A 213 -5.56 -2.88 -9.72
N ILE A 214 -4.44 -3.30 -9.15
CA ILE A 214 -3.26 -2.44 -8.98
C ILE A 214 -2.19 -2.71 -10.04
N SER A 215 -2.54 -3.37 -11.15
CA SER A 215 -1.59 -3.55 -12.25
C SER A 215 -1.31 -2.24 -12.99
N GLU A 216 -0.14 -2.12 -13.63
CA GLU A 216 0.20 -0.95 -14.45
C GLU A 216 -0.84 -0.69 -15.54
N GLU A 217 -1.35 -1.75 -16.19
CA GLU A 217 -2.40 -1.66 -17.20
C GLU A 217 -3.70 -1.04 -16.65
N MET A 218 -4.16 -1.50 -15.50
CA MET A 218 -5.37 -0.96 -14.87
C MET A 218 -5.18 0.48 -14.41
N ILE A 219 -3.99 0.85 -13.95
CA ILE A 219 -3.68 2.24 -13.58
C ILE A 219 -3.59 3.13 -14.82
N GLU A 220 -3.00 2.65 -15.91
CA GLU A 220 -2.96 3.38 -17.18
C GLU A 220 -4.36 3.61 -17.75
N ALA A 221 -5.25 2.62 -17.62
CA ALA A 221 -6.64 2.75 -17.99
C ALA A 221 -7.40 3.81 -17.17
N LEU A 222 -6.90 4.24 -16.00
CA LEU A 222 -7.47 5.33 -15.21
C LEU A 222 -7.01 6.72 -15.69
N ILE A 223 -5.92 6.83 -16.45
CA ILE A 223 -5.30 8.14 -16.77
C ILE A 223 -5.02 8.35 -18.26
N SER A 224 -5.43 7.40 -19.12
CA SER A 224 -5.30 7.49 -20.57
C SER A 224 -6.60 7.85 -21.29
#